data_AF-A0A172UFJ0-F1
#
_entry.id   AF-A0A172UFJ0-F1
#
_cell.length_a   1.000
_cell.length_b   1.000
_cell.length_c   1.000
_cell.angle_alpha   90.00
_cell.angle_beta   90.00
_cell.angle_gamma   90.00
#
_symmetry.space_group_name_H-M   'P 1'
#
loop_
_entity.id
_entity.type
_entity.pdbx_description
1 polymer ?
#
loop_
_entity_poly.entity_id
_entity_poly.type
_entity_poly.pdbx_seq_one_letter_code
_entity_poly.pdbx_strand_id
1 'polypeptide(L)'
;MKYSIHKIILWMNDNSGYRRELQFEENKVNVITGESNTGKTAILHIVDYCLFASKHKIAESKINENLAWYGLNFKINDKYFTIARKAPNRTNVSSDYYFSSTGEIPEFPSPNMTEGSLKEILETEFNIDKDVTIPFGGRSLKANSKISLRYFMLFCTISGDIIQHSEVFFDKQNDSRYREALPRIFDLAVGIETIENILKREKVLSLQAELAKIEKKNKQISEKKSEFYDELKSIAMEAKEYGLIDEGDDIPDSIESLKSVIDDGISQAYDTKGNRFDEIISEKNLLERKVRNLMRFQSAYNEYKSSLNVIEDSLKPVEYWRNKDEIVKTSIFDTLITSLAGW
;
A
#
# COMPACT_ATOMS: atom_id res chain seq x y z
N MET A 1 -10.90 14.71 29.71
CA MET A 1 -11.84 15.85 29.61
C MET A 1 -12.96 15.63 30.62
N LYS A 2 -13.40 16.64 31.38
CA LYS A 2 -14.54 16.52 32.31
C LYS A 2 -15.66 17.47 31.88
N TYR A 3 -16.88 16.96 31.76
CA TYR A 3 -18.07 17.75 31.43
C TYR A 3 -19.18 17.42 32.43
N SER A 4 -19.86 18.44 32.94
CA SER A 4 -21.03 18.27 33.79
C SER A 4 -22.00 19.41 33.60
N ILE A 5 -23.30 19.10 33.59
CA ILE A 5 -24.36 20.11 33.57
C ILE A 5 -24.68 20.43 35.02
N HIS A 6 -24.68 21.72 35.37
CA HIS A 6 -24.98 22.20 36.72
C HIS A 6 -26.42 22.67 36.82
N LYS A 7 -26.93 23.41 35.81
CA LYS A 7 -28.32 23.83 35.75
C LYS A 7 -28.91 23.80 34.35
N ILE A 8 -30.20 23.53 34.27
CA ILE A 8 -31.04 23.92 33.14
C ILE A 8 -31.86 25.13 33.57
N ILE A 9 -31.89 26.16 32.74
CA ILE A 9 -32.55 27.43 33.01
C ILE A 9 -33.60 27.66 31.93
N LEU A 10 -34.81 28.00 32.35
CA LEU A 10 -35.96 28.24 31.49
C LEU A 10 -36.47 29.65 31.75
N TRP A 11 -36.31 30.55 30.78
CA TRP A 11 -36.86 31.90 30.89
C TRP A 11 -38.25 31.92 30.29
N MET A 12 -39.22 32.33 31.08
CA MET A 12 -40.59 32.47 30.63
C MET A 12 -40.73 33.65 29.65
N ASN A 13 -41.79 33.61 28.84
CA ASN A 13 -42.13 34.69 27.91
C ASN A 13 -43.07 35.74 28.51
N ASP A 14 -43.40 35.63 29.80
CA ASP A 14 -44.13 36.67 30.50
C ASP A 14 -43.19 37.85 30.78
N ASN A 15 -43.71 39.08 30.69
CA ASN A 15 -42.95 40.31 30.93
C ASN A 15 -42.44 40.45 32.39
N SER A 16 -42.56 39.40 33.21
CA SER A 16 -42.14 39.36 34.61
C SER A 16 -40.64 39.06 34.78
N GLY A 17 -39.96 38.58 33.73
CA GLY A 17 -38.57 38.13 33.83
C GLY A 17 -38.39 36.85 34.65
N TYR A 18 -39.49 36.15 34.97
CA TYR A 18 -39.44 34.94 35.77
C TYR A 18 -38.71 33.81 35.04
N ARG A 19 -37.86 33.10 35.78
CA ARG A 19 -37.13 31.93 35.29
C ARG A 19 -37.27 30.74 36.23
N ARG A 20 -37.32 29.54 35.64
CA ARG A 20 -37.24 28.27 36.37
C ARG A 20 -35.85 27.68 36.22
N GLU A 21 -35.32 27.16 37.31
CA GLU A 21 -34.02 26.49 37.33
C GLU A 21 -34.18 25.04 37.79
N LEU A 22 -33.59 24.11 37.06
CA LEU A 22 -33.42 22.72 37.46
C LEU A 22 -31.93 22.50 37.75
N GLN A 23 -31.61 22.16 38.99
CA GLN A 23 -30.23 21.98 39.45
C GLN A 23 -29.82 20.51 39.40
N PHE A 24 -28.55 20.28 39.10
CA PHE A 24 -27.93 18.97 39.03
C PHE A 24 -26.69 18.93 39.93
N GLU A 25 -26.47 17.78 40.54
CA GLU A 25 -25.31 17.54 41.38
C GLU A 25 -24.11 17.13 40.52
N GLU A 26 -22.97 17.83 40.69
CA GLU A 26 -21.72 17.48 40.03
C GLU A 26 -21.19 16.12 40.53
N ASN A 27 -20.51 15.36 39.65
CA ASN A 27 -19.91 14.06 39.95
C ASN A 27 -20.88 13.00 40.52
N LYS A 28 -22.19 13.15 40.27
CA LYS A 28 -23.22 12.18 40.65
C LYS A 28 -24.07 11.78 39.44
N VAL A 29 -24.69 10.62 39.53
CA VAL A 29 -25.75 10.22 38.60
C VAL A 29 -27.03 10.92 39.02
N ASN A 30 -27.52 11.83 38.19
CA ASN A 30 -28.75 12.56 38.44
C ASN A 30 -29.94 11.79 37.84
N VAL A 31 -30.93 11.45 38.66
CA VAL A 31 -32.10 10.68 38.24
C VAL A 31 -33.32 11.59 38.21
N ILE A 32 -33.93 11.72 37.04
CA ILE A 32 -35.15 12.52 36.84
C ILE A 32 -36.36 11.57 36.88
N THR A 33 -37.16 11.64 37.94
CA THR A 33 -38.36 10.83 38.14
C THR A 33 -39.65 11.66 38.05
N GLY A 34 -40.77 11.00 37.81
CA GLY A 34 -42.10 11.63 37.75
C GLY A 34 -43.10 10.78 36.98
N GLU A 35 -44.37 11.15 37.01
CA GLU A 35 -45.44 10.43 36.30
C GLU A 35 -45.28 10.50 34.77
N SER A 36 -45.91 9.59 34.04
CA SER A 36 -45.89 9.59 32.57
C SER A 36 -46.42 10.92 32.01
N ASN A 37 -45.85 11.37 30.89
CA ASN A 37 -46.28 12.58 30.16
C ASN A 37 -46.12 13.92 30.92
N THR A 38 -45.29 13.98 31.96
CA THR A 38 -44.98 15.18 32.76
C THR A 38 -43.80 16.01 32.26
N GLY A 39 -43.24 15.67 31.10
CA GLY A 39 -42.15 16.44 30.48
C GLY A 39 -40.73 15.99 30.82
N LYS A 40 -40.53 14.82 31.44
CA LYS A 40 -39.19 14.25 31.72
C LYS A 40 -38.30 14.18 30.46
N THR A 41 -38.83 13.68 29.35
CA THR A 41 -38.11 13.59 28.07
C THR A 41 -37.77 14.96 27.49
N ALA A 42 -38.57 15.99 27.80
CA ALA A 42 -38.32 17.35 27.32
C ALA A 42 -37.02 17.93 27.89
N ILE A 43 -36.61 17.52 29.09
CA ILE A 43 -35.33 17.94 29.69
C ILE A 43 -34.15 17.56 28.78
N LEU A 44 -34.12 16.32 28.29
CA LEU A 44 -33.08 15.87 27.35
C LEU A 44 -33.15 16.61 26.01
N HIS A 45 -34.36 16.94 25.53
CA HIS A 45 -34.54 17.72 24.31
C HIS A 45 -34.08 19.18 24.46
N ILE A 46 -34.22 19.76 25.65
CA ILE A 46 -33.72 21.10 25.97
C ILE A 46 -32.19 21.11 25.93
N VAL A 47 -31.55 20.11 26.56
CA VAL A 47 -30.09 19.96 26.49
C VAL A 47 -29.62 19.85 25.04
N ASP A 48 -30.24 18.98 24.24
CA ASP A 48 -29.89 18.82 22.82
C ASP A 48 -30.13 20.12 22.03
N TYR A 49 -31.22 20.84 22.30
CA TYR A 49 -31.58 22.09 21.62
C TYR A 49 -30.55 23.20 21.86
N CYS A 50 -30.14 23.40 23.11
CA CYS A 50 -29.11 24.37 23.46
C CYS A 50 -27.74 24.00 22.85
N LEU A 51 -27.45 22.70 22.71
CA LEU A 51 -26.21 22.19 22.10
C LEU A 51 -26.33 22.00 20.58
N PHE A 52 -26.80 23.03 19.88
CA PHE A 52 -26.78 23.16 18.41
C PHE A 52 -27.61 22.12 17.66
N ALA A 53 -28.77 21.71 18.20
CA ALA A 53 -29.69 20.88 17.43
C ALA A 53 -30.22 21.61 16.20
N SER A 54 -30.12 20.98 15.03
CA SER A 54 -30.71 21.47 13.78
C SER A 54 -32.22 21.19 13.67
N LYS A 55 -32.74 20.32 14.55
CA LYS A 55 -34.16 19.98 14.71
C LYS A 55 -34.45 19.84 16.20
N HIS A 56 -35.64 20.23 16.66
CA HIS A 56 -36.05 20.02 18.05
C HIS A 56 -37.26 19.08 18.14
N LYS A 57 -37.43 18.49 19.33
CA LYS A 57 -38.60 17.68 19.72
C LYS A 57 -39.32 18.25 20.95
N ILE A 58 -39.06 19.51 21.29
CA ILE A 58 -39.74 20.21 22.38
C ILE A 58 -41.21 20.41 22.00
N ALA A 59 -42.13 20.06 22.91
CA ALA A 59 -43.57 20.12 22.67
C ALA A 59 -44.09 21.58 22.67
N GLU A 60 -44.71 21.99 21.57
CA GLU A 60 -45.16 23.37 21.35
C GLU A 60 -46.19 23.82 22.40
N SER A 61 -47.34 23.15 22.45
CA SER A 61 -48.52 23.55 23.23
C SER A 61 -48.41 23.39 24.75
N LYS A 62 -47.31 22.82 25.25
CA LYS A 62 -47.11 22.57 26.69
C LYS A 62 -45.91 23.30 27.27
N ILE A 63 -44.87 23.50 26.46
CA ILE A 63 -43.57 23.98 26.93
C ILE A 63 -43.19 25.22 26.15
N ASN A 64 -43.16 25.14 24.83
CA ASN A 64 -42.57 26.18 24.00
C ASN A 64 -43.33 27.51 24.03
N GLU A 65 -44.67 27.45 24.02
CA GLU A 65 -45.53 28.64 24.05
C GLU A 65 -45.36 29.51 25.30
N ASN A 66 -44.76 28.98 26.38
CA ASN A 66 -44.58 29.69 27.64
C ASN A 66 -43.13 30.17 27.85
N LEU A 67 -42.21 29.85 26.95
CA LEU A 67 -40.77 30.06 27.14
C LEU A 67 -40.20 31.00 26.07
N ALA A 68 -39.41 31.97 26.50
CA ALA A 68 -38.66 32.85 25.63
C ALA A 68 -37.28 32.27 25.29
N TRP A 69 -36.61 31.65 26.26
CA TRP A 69 -35.27 31.09 26.12
C TRP A 69 -35.08 29.80 26.90
N TYR A 70 -34.23 28.93 26.37
CA TYR A 70 -33.75 27.71 27.02
C TYR A 70 -32.25 27.83 27.25
N GLY A 71 -31.74 27.47 28.42
CA GLY A 71 -30.31 27.53 28.68
C GLY A 71 -29.78 26.42 29.57
N LEU A 72 -28.45 26.32 29.50
CA LEU A 72 -27.65 25.40 30.27
C LEU A 72 -26.55 26.20 30.96
N ASN A 73 -26.37 25.96 32.24
CA ASN A 73 -25.14 26.29 32.96
C ASN A 73 -24.39 24.98 33.18
N PHE A 74 -23.18 24.89 32.65
CA PHE A 74 -22.39 23.66 32.65
C PHE A 74 -20.92 23.98 32.90
N LYS A 75 -20.17 22.95 33.23
CA LYS A 75 -18.75 23.03 33.54
C LYS A 75 -17.96 22.15 32.59
N ILE A 76 -16.95 22.73 31.95
CA ILE A 76 -15.95 21.98 31.19
C ILE A 76 -14.63 22.14 31.96
N ASN A 77 -14.06 21.00 32.36
CA ASN A 77 -12.89 20.93 33.24
C ASN A 77 -13.15 21.73 34.52
N ASP A 78 -12.53 22.89 34.70
CA ASP A 78 -12.69 23.75 35.89
C ASP A 78 -13.34 25.12 35.59
N LYS A 79 -13.90 25.30 34.38
CA LYS A 79 -14.54 26.55 33.96
C LYS A 79 -16.05 26.39 33.84
N TYR A 80 -16.80 27.36 34.34
CA TYR A 80 -18.24 27.46 34.17
C TYR A 80 -18.60 28.22 32.89
N PHE A 81 -19.63 27.75 32.22
CA PHE A 81 -20.16 28.34 31.01
C PHE A 81 -21.69 28.40 31.11
N THR A 82 -22.26 29.46 30.54
CA THR A 82 -23.70 29.57 30.34
C THR A 82 -23.98 29.74 28.86
N ILE A 83 -24.86 28.89 28.33
CA ILE A 83 -25.43 29.03 27.00
C ILE A 83 -26.94 29.18 27.14
N ALA A 84 -27.53 30.09 26.39
CA ALA A 84 -28.97 30.10 26.18
C ALA A 84 -29.27 30.23 24.68
N ARG A 85 -30.29 29.51 24.23
CA ARG A 85 -30.81 29.55 22.88
C ARG A 85 -32.25 29.97 22.94
N LYS A 86 -32.62 30.96 22.13
CA LYS A 86 -33.98 31.48 22.09
C LYS A 86 -34.94 30.38 21.67
N ALA A 87 -36.17 30.44 22.19
CA ALA A 87 -37.19 29.45 21.90
C ALA A 87 -37.40 29.29 20.38
N PRO A 88 -37.55 28.05 19.88
CA PRO A 88 -37.85 27.82 18.48
C PRO A 88 -39.22 28.42 18.13
N ASN A 89 -39.39 28.78 16.86
CA ASN A 89 -40.68 29.21 16.33
C ASN A 89 -41.31 28.05 15.56
N ARG A 90 -42.31 27.40 16.17
CA ARG A 90 -42.96 26.18 15.64
C ARG A 90 -41.96 25.05 15.39
N THR A 91 -41.58 24.84 14.14
CA THR A 91 -40.60 23.80 13.72
C THR A 91 -39.21 24.37 13.47
N ASN A 92 -39.08 25.70 13.44
CA ASN A 92 -37.85 26.37 13.07
C ASN A 92 -37.03 26.66 14.32
N VAL A 93 -35.81 26.14 14.35
CA VAL A 93 -34.85 26.42 15.39
C VAL A 93 -34.37 27.87 15.33
N SER A 94 -34.09 28.49 16.48
CA SER A 94 -33.56 29.86 16.50
C SER A 94 -32.04 29.88 16.25
N SER A 95 -31.55 30.91 15.57
CA SER A 95 -30.12 31.23 15.45
C SER A 95 -29.62 32.16 16.56
N ASP A 96 -30.51 32.64 17.44
CA ASP A 96 -30.19 33.57 18.50
C ASP A 96 -29.62 32.82 19.72
N TYR A 97 -28.36 33.10 20.05
CA TYR A 97 -27.67 32.56 21.22
C TYR A 97 -27.17 33.66 22.14
N TYR A 98 -27.29 33.39 23.43
CA TYR A 98 -26.55 34.06 24.50
C TYR A 98 -25.45 33.11 24.99
N PHE A 99 -24.27 33.66 25.25
CA PHE A 99 -23.13 32.95 25.81
C PHE A 99 -22.42 33.77 26.88
N SER A 100 -22.03 33.12 27.97
CA SER A 100 -21.12 33.63 28.98
C SER A 100 -20.00 32.62 29.24
N SER A 101 -18.74 33.08 29.09
CA SER A 101 -17.53 32.31 29.34
C SER A 101 -17.14 32.21 30.82
N THR A 102 -17.82 32.99 31.68
CA THR A 102 -17.63 32.96 33.14
C THR A 102 -18.72 32.18 33.85
N GLY A 103 -19.73 31.69 33.12
CA GLY A 103 -20.88 31.01 33.69
C GLY A 103 -21.93 31.96 34.29
N GLU A 104 -21.86 33.26 33.98
CA GLU A 104 -22.88 34.23 34.40
C GLU A 104 -24.25 33.85 33.82
N ILE A 105 -25.28 33.91 34.65
CA ILE A 105 -26.67 33.64 34.25
C ILE A 105 -27.41 34.98 34.24
N PRO A 106 -27.80 35.49 33.06
CA PRO A 106 -28.46 36.79 32.96
C PRO A 106 -29.87 36.71 33.56
N GLU A 107 -30.38 37.86 34.01
CA GLU A 107 -31.79 38.00 34.39
C GLU A 107 -32.70 37.64 33.22
N PHE A 108 -32.44 38.22 32.04
CA PHE A 108 -33.06 37.85 30.77
C PHE A 108 -32.03 37.83 29.64
N PRO A 109 -31.95 36.77 28.80
CA PRO A 109 -30.92 36.68 27.77
C PRO A 109 -31.19 37.62 26.59
N SER A 110 -30.11 38.23 26.09
CA SER A 110 -30.08 38.93 24.81
C SER A 110 -29.08 38.24 23.87
N PRO A 111 -29.35 38.14 22.56
CA PRO A 111 -28.40 37.53 21.64
C PRO A 111 -27.06 38.27 21.66
N ASN A 112 -25.97 37.56 21.89
CA ASN A 112 -24.61 38.14 21.96
C ASN A 112 -23.55 37.33 21.21
N MET A 113 -23.93 36.18 20.63
CA MET A 113 -23.01 35.28 19.95
C MET A 113 -23.69 34.58 18.77
N THR A 114 -22.92 34.27 17.74
CA THR A 114 -23.40 33.45 16.61
C THR A 114 -23.18 31.97 16.88
N GLU A 115 -24.01 31.11 16.28
CA GLU A 115 -23.87 29.65 16.41
C GLU A 115 -22.47 29.15 16.01
N GLY A 116 -21.91 29.68 14.91
CA GLY A 116 -20.60 29.27 14.40
C GLY A 116 -19.47 29.58 15.39
N SER A 117 -19.39 30.82 15.85
CA SER A 117 -18.37 31.26 16.82
C SER A 117 -18.50 30.52 18.15
N LEU A 118 -19.73 30.31 18.63
CA LEU A 118 -19.99 29.58 19.86
C LEU A 118 -19.54 28.12 19.77
N LYS A 119 -19.79 27.49 18.62
CA LYS A 119 -19.37 26.12 18.35
C LYS A 119 -17.85 26.01 18.34
N GLU A 120 -17.13 26.95 17.72
CA GLU A 120 -15.66 26.97 17.74
C GLU A 120 -15.09 27.10 19.16
N ILE A 121 -15.66 27.98 19.99
CA ILE A 121 -15.25 28.16 21.39
C ILE A 121 -15.44 26.85 22.17
N LEU A 122 -16.64 26.25 22.09
CA LEU A 122 -16.91 25.01 22.82
C LEU A 122 -16.06 23.84 22.29
N GLU A 123 -15.90 23.70 20.98
CA GLU A 123 -15.04 22.65 20.42
C GLU A 123 -13.59 22.78 20.91
N THR A 124 -13.08 24.01 21.03
CA THR A 124 -11.75 24.28 21.59
C THR A 124 -11.65 23.88 23.07
N GLU A 125 -12.63 24.25 23.91
CA GLU A 125 -12.65 23.88 25.33
C GLU A 125 -12.85 22.37 25.55
N PHE A 126 -13.54 21.69 24.64
CA PHE A 126 -13.65 20.23 24.59
C PHE A 126 -12.36 19.56 24.08
N ASN A 127 -11.33 20.33 23.71
CA ASN A 127 -10.11 19.85 23.06
C ASN A 127 -10.37 19.09 21.75
N ILE A 128 -11.52 19.34 21.11
CA ILE A 128 -11.86 18.81 19.79
C ILE A 128 -11.31 19.80 18.76
N ASP A 129 -9.98 19.78 18.65
CA ASP A 129 -9.27 20.68 17.76
C ASP A 129 -9.57 20.36 16.28
N LYS A 130 -9.19 21.25 15.35
CA LYS A 130 -9.43 21.06 13.91
C LYS A 130 -8.82 19.76 13.37
N ASP A 131 -7.80 19.25 14.04
CA ASP A 131 -7.09 18.02 13.66
C ASP A 131 -7.83 16.75 14.10
N VAL A 132 -8.80 16.83 15.02
CA VAL A 132 -9.60 15.68 15.45
C VAL A 132 -10.64 15.33 14.38
N THR A 133 -10.16 14.63 13.36
CA THR A 133 -10.99 14.20 12.24
C THR A 133 -11.26 12.69 12.29
N ILE A 134 -12.32 12.30 11.60
CA ILE A 134 -12.73 10.92 11.48
C ILE A 134 -11.80 10.22 10.47
N PRO A 135 -10.94 9.28 10.89
CA PRO A 135 -9.83 8.79 10.06
C PRO A 135 -10.28 7.98 8.83
N PHE A 136 -11.46 7.37 8.89
CA PHE A 136 -12.02 6.61 7.76
C PHE A 136 -13.49 6.96 7.56
N GLY A 137 -13.89 7.20 6.32
CA GLY A 137 -15.29 7.45 5.98
C GLY A 137 -16.15 6.21 6.22
N GLY A 138 -17.38 6.42 6.66
CA GLY A 138 -18.49 5.45 6.60
C GLY A 138 -19.49 5.88 5.52
N ARG A 139 -20.66 5.23 5.49
CA ARG A 139 -21.74 5.60 4.55
C ARG A 139 -22.34 6.97 4.91
N SER A 140 -22.32 7.32 6.20
CA SER A 140 -22.98 8.50 6.74
C SER A 140 -21.98 9.57 7.19
N LEU A 141 -20.77 9.17 7.61
CA LEU A 141 -19.68 10.05 8.02
C LEU A 141 -18.59 10.10 6.95
N LYS A 142 -18.23 11.30 6.49
CA LYS A 142 -17.13 11.45 5.53
C LYS A 142 -15.78 11.23 6.23
N ALA A 143 -14.83 10.66 5.50
CA ALA A 143 -13.43 10.63 5.93
C ALA A 143 -12.95 12.07 6.16
N ASN A 144 -12.10 12.25 7.16
CA ASN A 144 -11.52 13.52 7.59
C ASN A 144 -12.55 14.59 7.98
N SER A 145 -13.77 14.19 8.36
CA SER A 145 -14.75 15.13 8.92
C SER A 145 -14.48 15.37 10.41
N LYS A 146 -14.66 16.61 10.86
CA LYS A 146 -14.47 16.99 12.27
C LYS A 146 -15.44 16.23 13.18
N ILE A 147 -14.94 15.70 14.29
CA ILE A 147 -15.79 15.10 15.33
C ILE A 147 -16.66 16.20 15.94
N SER A 148 -17.98 15.99 15.99
CA SER A 148 -18.88 16.94 16.65
C SER A 148 -18.91 16.72 18.15
N LEU A 149 -18.87 17.80 18.95
CA LEU A 149 -19.09 17.75 20.40
C LEU A 149 -20.40 17.05 20.79
N ARG A 150 -21.40 17.06 19.91
CA ARG A 150 -22.71 16.46 20.14
C ARG A 150 -22.64 14.94 20.28
N TYR A 151 -21.62 14.31 19.72
CA TYR A 151 -21.40 12.88 19.87
C TYR A 151 -21.07 12.49 21.31
N PHE A 152 -20.37 13.35 22.06
CA PHE A 152 -20.05 13.09 23.47
C PHE A 152 -21.26 13.14 24.39
N MET A 153 -22.35 13.81 23.96
CA MET A 153 -23.59 13.85 24.72
C MET A 153 -24.25 12.47 24.85
N LEU A 154 -23.92 11.51 23.97
CA LEU A 154 -24.33 10.12 24.09
C LEU A 154 -23.93 9.50 25.44
N PHE A 155 -22.82 9.96 26.02
CA PHE A 155 -22.28 9.45 27.27
C PHE A 155 -22.73 10.25 28.49
N CYS A 156 -23.47 11.34 28.29
CA CYS A 156 -23.89 12.25 29.35
C CYS A 156 -25.35 12.03 29.77
N THR A 157 -26.15 11.34 28.95
CA THR A 157 -27.59 11.19 29.15
C THR A 157 -28.05 9.78 28.81
N ILE A 158 -29.03 9.28 29.56
CA ILE A 158 -29.75 8.04 29.25
C ILE A 158 -31.24 8.35 29.30
N SER A 159 -31.94 8.18 28.18
CA SER A 159 -33.40 8.35 28.12
C SER A 159 -34.15 7.16 28.73
N GLY A 160 -35.42 7.39 29.10
CA GLY A 160 -36.30 6.33 29.57
C GLY A 160 -36.49 5.20 28.54
N ASP A 161 -36.46 5.53 27.25
CA ASP A 161 -36.57 4.55 26.17
C ASP A 161 -35.39 3.57 26.21
N ILE A 162 -34.16 4.07 26.43
CA ILE A 162 -32.96 3.24 26.55
C ILE A 162 -32.97 2.40 27.82
N ILE A 163 -33.45 2.95 28.95
CA ILE A 163 -33.57 2.20 30.21
C ILE A 163 -34.47 0.95 30.03
N GLN A 164 -35.49 1.05 29.18
CA GLN A 164 -36.43 -0.04 28.92
C GLN A 164 -35.99 -0.95 27.76
N HIS A 165 -34.98 -0.55 26.98
CA HIS A 165 -34.54 -1.29 25.80
C HIS A 165 -33.55 -2.40 26.17
N SER A 166 -33.72 -3.60 25.60
CA SER A 166 -32.85 -4.75 25.91
C SER A 166 -31.58 -4.82 25.05
N GLU A 167 -31.61 -4.29 23.82
CA GLU A 167 -30.54 -4.49 22.83
C GLU A 167 -29.64 -3.26 22.59
N VAL A 168 -29.99 -2.08 23.12
CA VAL A 168 -29.34 -0.80 22.78
C VAL A 168 -28.98 -0.07 24.06
N PHE A 169 -27.72 0.39 24.15
CA PHE A 169 -27.16 1.00 25.37
C PHE A 169 -27.06 2.53 25.35
N PHE A 170 -27.11 3.16 24.17
CA PHE A 170 -26.98 4.61 24.05
C PHE A 170 -28.12 5.21 23.24
N ASP A 171 -28.48 6.44 23.57
CA ASP A 171 -29.47 7.22 22.82
C ASP A 171 -29.06 7.42 21.35
N LYS A 172 -30.02 7.78 20.49
CA LYS A 172 -29.80 8.15 19.08
C LYS A 172 -29.12 7.11 18.17
N GLN A 173 -28.94 5.85 18.59
CA GLN A 173 -28.39 4.79 17.72
C GLN A 173 -29.27 4.43 16.51
N ASN A 174 -30.51 4.91 16.47
CA ASN A 174 -31.37 4.84 15.28
C ASN A 174 -30.90 5.78 14.15
N ASP A 175 -30.10 6.81 14.47
CA ASP A 175 -29.45 7.67 13.48
C ASP A 175 -28.14 7.02 13.02
N SER A 176 -28.02 6.80 11.72
CA SER A 176 -26.85 6.15 11.11
C SER A 176 -25.55 6.91 11.39
N ARG A 177 -25.59 8.25 11.50
CA ARG A 177 -24.41 9.06 11.83
C ARG A 177 -23.93 8.80 13.25
N TYR A 178 -24.84 8.71 14.22
CA TYR A 178 -24.49 8.42 15.61
C TYR A 178 -24.02 6.97 15.76
N ARG A 179 -24.63 6.04 15.04
CA ARG A 179 -24.21 4.62 15.02
C ARG A 179 -22.80 4.44 14.46
N GLU A 180 -22.46 5.12 13.37
CA GLU A 180 -21.10 5.09 12.81
C GLU A 180 -20.08 5.84 13.69
N ALA A 181 -20.51 6.92 14.36
CA ALA A 181 -19.63 7.71 15.24
C ALA A 181 -19.31 6.97 16.55
N LEU A 182 -20.28 6.25 17.12
CA LEU A 182 -20.23 5.69 18.48
C LEU A 182 -18.94 4.89 18.75
N PRO A 183 -18.56 3.85 17.96
CA PRO A 183 -17.34 3.10 18.23
C PRO A 183 -16.06 3.96 18.18
N ARG A 184 -16.07 5.03 17.38
CA ARG A 184 -14.91 5.89 17.13
C ARG A 184 -14.70 6.91 18.24
N ILE A 185 -15.80 7.42 18.78
CA ILE A 185 -15.77 8.37 19.89
C ILE A 185 -15.68 7.65 21.24
N PHE A 186 -16.05 6.36 21.32
CA PHE A 186 -16.15 5.62 22.58
C PHE A 186 -14.80 5.57 23.28
N ASP A 187 -13.76 5.15 22.57
CA ASP A 187 -12.40 5.06 23.14
C ASP A 187 -11.88 6.43 23.60
N LEU A 188 -12.24 7.48 22.87
CA LEU A 188 -11.84 8.85 23.20
C LEU A 188 -12.65 9.41 24.40
N ALA A 189 -13.93 9.06 24.51
CA ALA A 189 -14.78 9.45 25.62
C ALA A 189 -14.42 8.74 26.93
N VAL A 190 -14.06 7.46 26.86
CA VAL A 190 -13.59 6.67 28.01
C VAL A 190 -12.12 7.00 28.35
N GLY A 191 -11.38 7.59 27.41
CA GLY A 191 -9.97 7.96 27.59
C GLY A 191 -8.99 6.80 27.35
N ILE A 192 -9.45 5.74 26.67
CA ILE A 192 -8.60 4.64 26.18
C ILE A 192 -7.68 5.14 25.06
N GLU A 193 -8.23 5.99 24.19
CA GLU A 193 -7.52 6.56 23.04
C GLU A 193 -7.40 8.08 23.23
N THR A 194 -6.23 8.63 22.94
CA THR A 194 -6.00 10.09 22.92
C THR A 194 -5.99 10.61 21.49
N ILE A 195 -6.42 11.85 21.30
CA ILE A 195 -6.36 12.56 19.99
C ILE A 195 -4.97 12.44 19.34
N GLU A 196 -3.91 12.66 20.12
CA GLU A 196 -2.54 12.59 19.64
C GLU A 196 -2.19 11.20 19.05
N ASN A 197 -2.65 10.13 19.70
CA ASN A 197 -2.44 8.76 19.22
C ASN A 197 -3.21 8.49 17.93
N ILE A 198 -4.44 8.99 17.79
CA ILE A 198 -5.21 8.88 16.55
C ILE A 198 -4.44 9.55 15.40
N LEU A 199 -3.99 10.79 15.60
CA LEU A 199 -3.23 11.56 14.62
C LEU A 199 -1.91 10.87 14.22
N LYS A 200 -1.19 10.32 15.20
CA LYS A 200 0.04 9.56 14.93
C LYS A 200 -0.26 8.31 14.11
N ARG A 201 -1.30 7.56 14.44
CA ARG A 201 -1.71 6.36 13.71
C ARG A 201 -2.09 6.68 12.26
N GLU A 202 -2.82 7.77 12.04
CA GLU A 202 -3.16 8.25 10.71
C GLU A 202 -1.92 8.64 9.91
N LYS A 203 -0.99 9.38 10.54
CA LYS A 203 0.28 9.74 9.92
C LYS A 203 1.11 8.52 9.53
N VAL A 204 1.10 7.46 10.36
CA VAL A 204 1.75 6.19 10.02
C VAL A 204 1.10 5.56 8.79
N LEU A 205 -0.23 5.50 8.74
CA LEU A 205 -0.95 4.89 7.62
C LEU A 205 -0.75 5.65 6.30
N SER A 206 -0.76 6.99 6.32
CA SER A 206 -0.53 7.81 5.14
C SER A 206 0.89 7.67 4.62
N LEU A 207 1.89 7.68 5.51
CA LEU A 207 3.29 7.45 5.16
C LEU A 207 3.51 6.03 4.62
N GLN A 208 2.87 5.01 5.18
CA GLN A 208 2.93 3.64 4.67
C GLN A 208 2.32 3.54 3.26
N ALA A 209 1.20 4.20 3.00
CA ALA A 209 0.59 4.24 1.67
C ALA A 209 1.48 4.97 0.65
N GLU A 210 2.11 6.07 1.06
CA GLU A 210 3.07 6.80 0.22
C GLU A 210 4.32 5.97 -0.08
N LEU A 211 4.87 5.29 0.94
CA LEU A 211 5.99 4.38 0.80
C LEU A 211 5.66 3.25 -0.18
N ALA A 212 4.51 2.58 -0.03
CA ALA A 212 4.08 1.53 -0.95
C ALA A 212 3.94 2.03 -2.40
N LYS A 213 3.50 3.28 -2.60
CA LYS A 213 3.39 3.90 -3.92
C LYS A 213 4.77 4.17 -4.53
N ILE A 214 5.73 4.66 -3.74
CA ILE A 214 7.11 4.90 -4.18
C ILE A 214 7.80 3.58 -4.50
N GLU A 215 7.68 2.57 -3.64
CA GLU A 215 8.23 1.23 -3.87
C GLU A 215 7.69 0.61 -5.16
N LYS A 216 6.39 0.72 -5.41
CA LYS A 216 5.77 0.25 -6.66
C LYS A 216 6.37 0.94 -7.89
N LYS A 217 6.59 2.27 -7.82
CA LYS A 217 7.22 3.02 -8.92
C LYS A 217 8.68 2.61 -9.13
N ASN A 218 9.45 2.45 -8.04
CA ASN A 218 10.83 2.00 -8.11
C ASN A 218 10.94 0.61 -8.74
N LYS A 219 10.04 -0.30 -8.36
CA LYS A 219 9.97 -1.64 -8.96
C LYS A 219 9.74 -1.57 -10.47
N GLN A 220 8.77 -0.78 -10.92
CA GLN A 220 8.50 -0.58 -12.35
C GLN A 220 9.70 0.02 -13.10
N ILE A 221 10.42 0.96 -12.50
CA ILE A 221 11.63 1.54 -13.11
C ILE A 221 12.75 0.50 -13.19
N SER A 222 12.93 -0.31 -12.14
CA SER A 222 13.96 -1.36 -12.13
C SER A 222 13.67 -2.48 -13.14
N GLU A 223 12.39 -2.86 -13.31
CA GLU A 223 11.97 -3.84 -14.31
C GLU A 223 12.26 -3.33 -15.73
N LYS A 224 11.85 -2.08 -16.05
CA LYS A 224 12.18 -1.44 -17.34
C LYS A 224 13.68 -1.31 -17.59
N LYS A 225 14.46 -1.01 -16.54
CA LYS A 225 15.92 -0.94 -16.63
C LYS A 225 16.48 -2.32 -17.00
N SER A 226 16.00 -3.39 -16.36
CA SER A 226 16.40 -4.76 -16.71
C SER A 226 16.05 -5.11 -18.16
N GLU A 227 14.81 -4.86 -18.58
CA GLU A 227 14.36 -5.09 -19.96
C GLU A 227 15.25 -4.35 -20.96
N PHE A 228 15.56 -3.07 -20.69
CA PHE A 228 16.47 -2.29 -21.53
C PHE A 228 17.90 -2.85 -21.57
N TYR A 229 18.43 -3.36 -20.44
CA TYR A 229 19.74 -4.02 -20.45
C TYR A 229 19.73 -5.34 -21.20
N ASP A 230 18.63 -6.09 -21.16
CA ASP A 230 18.49 -7.35 -21.88
C ASP A 230 18.36 -7.10 -23.40
N GLU A 231 17.62 -6.07 -23.82
CA GLU A 231 17.59 -5.59 -25.20
C GLU A 231 18.98 -5.12 -25.67
N LEU A 232 19.69 -4.33 -24.86
CA LEU A 232 21.06 -3.91 -25.19
C LEU A 232 22.01 -5.10 -25.37
N LYS A 233 21.89 -6.14 -24.53
CA LYS A 233 22.67 -7.36 -24.70
C LYS A 233 22.31 -8.11 -25.98
N SER A 234 21.03 -8.20 -26.34
CA SER A 234 20.64 -8.88 -27.58
C SER A 234 21.18 -8.15 -28.80
N ILE A 235 21.09 -6.81 -28.82
CA ILE A 235 21.62 -5.98 -29.89
C ILE A 235 23.14 -6.12 -29.97
N ALA A 236 23.84 -6.10 -28.83
CA ALA A 236 25.28 -6.33 -28.80
C ALA A 236 25.65 -7.73 -29.32
N MET A 237 24.87 -8.76 -29.00
CA MET A 237 25.10 -10.12 -29.49
C MET A 237 24.87 -10.22 -31.00
N GLU A 238 23.78 -9.64 -31.52
CA GLU A 238 23.52 -9.57 -32.97
C GLU A 238 24.64 -8.82 -33.69
N ALA A 239 25.09 -7.69 -33.15
CA ALA A 239 26.19 -6.92 -33.73
C ALA A 239 27.52 -7.70 -33.74
N LYS A 240 27.78 -8.54 -32.73
CA LYS A 240 28.91 -9.48 -32.72
C LYS A 240 28.75 -10.56 -33.79
N GLU A 241 27.56 -11.16 -33.93
CA GLU A 241 27.27 -12.18 -34.95
C GLU A 241 27.43 -11.65 -36.38
N TYR A 242 27.00 -10.41 -36.64
CA TYR A 242 27.20 -9.74 -37.93
C TYR A 242 28.63 -9.21 -38.13
N GLY A 243 29.50 -9.36 -37.13
CA GLY A 243 30.90 -8.95 -37.18
C GLY A 243 31.10 -7.43 -37.17
N LEU A 244 30.11 -6.66 -36.72
CA LEU A 244 30.20 -5.20 -36.62
C LEU A 244 31.07 -4.76 -35.43
N ILE A 245 31.12 -5.57 -34.37
CA ILE A 245 31.94 -5.36 -33.17
C ILE A 245 32.73 -6.63 -32.82
N ASP A 246 33.75 -6.51 -31.97
CA ASP A 246 34.62 -7.65 -31.61
C ASP A 246 34.01 -8.55 -30.53
N GLU A 247 34.26 -9.86 -30.65
CA GLU A 247 33.65 -10.86 -29.77
C GLU A 247 34.12 -10.73 -28.30
N GLY A 248 35.32 -10.18 -28.09
CA GLY A 248 35.99 -10.06 -26.79
C GLY A 248 35.56 -8.90 -25.89
N ASP A 249 34.76 -7.95 -26.40
CA ASP A 249 34.35 -6.76 -25.63
C ASP A 249 33.30 -7.12 -24.56
N ASP A 250 33.44 -6.54 -23.36
CA ASP A 250 32.41 -6.64 -22.32
C ASP A 250 31.19 -5.76 -22.69
N ILE A 251 30.04 -5.93 -22.02
CA ILE A 251 28.78 -5.28 -22.41
C ILE A 251 28.88 -3.73 -22.50
N PRO A 252 29.53 -3.01 -21.55
CA PRO A 252 29.68 -1.56 -21.64
C PRO A 252 30.53 -1.14 -22.85
N ASP A 253 31.60 -1.86 -23.12
CA ASP A 253 32.54 -1.59 -24.21
C ASP A 253 31.90 -1.90 -25.57
N SER A 254 31.11 -2.97 -25.65
CA SER A 254 30.32 -3.34 -26.83
C SER A 254 29.34 -2.24 -27.26
N ILE A 255 28.77 -1.51 -26.30
CA ILE A 255 27.84 -0.39 -26.58
C ILE A 255 28.59 0.83 -27.11
N GLU A 256 29.78 1.11 -26.60
CA GLU A 256 30.63 2.21 -27.07
C GLU A 256 31.14 1.93 -28.50
N SER A 257 31.60 0.71 -28.75
CA SER A 257 31.96 0.19 -30.08
C SER A 257 30.76 0.24 -31.06
N LEU A 258 29.55 -0.07 -30.61
CA LEU A 258 28.33 0.05 -31.43
C LEU A 258 28.03 1.51 -31.82
N LYS A 259 28.26 2.46 -30.91
CA LYS A 259 28.07 3.89 -31.19
C LYS A 259 29.11 4.41 -32.19
N SER A 260 30.37 4.02 -32.06
CA SER A 260 31.42 4.42 -33.02
C SER A 260 31.14 3.87 -34.42
N VAL A 261 30.65 2.63 -34.54
CA VAL A 261 30.26 2.05 -35.84
C VAL A 261 29.09 2.80 -36.50
N ILE A 262 28.16 3.34 -35.71
CA ILE A 262 27.05 4.17 -36.21
C ILE A 262 27.56 5.54 -36.68
N ASP A 263 28.48 6.16 -35.93
CA ASP A 263 29.01 7.49 -36.23
C ASP A 263 30.03 7.47 -37.41
N ASP A 264 30.88 6.45 -37.50
CA ASP A 264 31.94 6.33 -38.52
C ASP A 264 31.45 5.68 -39.83
N GLY A 265 30.29 5.01 -39.78
CA GLY A 265 29.65 4.39 -40.94
C GLY A 265 30.11 2.95 -41.21
N ILE A 266 29.13 2.09 -41.49
CA ILE A 266 29.27 0.62 -41.62
C ILE A 266 30.38 0.19 -42.60
N SER A 267 30.67 1.00 -43.62
CA SER A 267 31.65 0.69 -44.67
C SER A 267 33.08 0.48 -44.16
N GLN A 268 33.52 1.23 -43.14
CA GLN A 268 34.87 1.10 -42.59
C GLN A 268 35.05 -0.18 -41.75
N ALA A 269 33.99 -0.66 -41.11
CA ALA A 269 34.01 -1.87 -40.29
C ALA A 269 34.22 -3.15 -41.13
N TYR A 270 33.74 -3.16 -42.38
CA TYR A 270 33.91 -4.28 -43.30
C TYR A 270 35.29 -4.32 -43.97
N ASP A 271 35.89 -3.17 -44.27
CA ASP A 271 37.20 -3.08 -44.95
C ASP A 271 38.34 -3.72 -44.12
N THR A 272 38.25 -3.69 -42.78
CA THR A 272 39.27 -4.32 -41.92
C THR A 272 39.14 -5.84 -41.84
N LYS A 273 37.95 -6.42 -42.10
CA LYS A 273 37.66 -7.86 -41.94
C LYS A 273 37.73 -8.67 -43.24
N GLY A 274 37.86 -8.04 -44.41
CA GLY A 274 38.09 -8.74 -45.68
C GLY A 274 39.30 -9.70 -45.63
N ASN A 275 40.36 -9.31 -44.94
CA ASN A 275 41.57 -10.13 -44.76
C ASN A 275 41.31 -11.43 -43.98
N ARG A 276 40.42 -11.42 -42.98
CA ARG A 276 40.16 -12.59 -42.12
C ARG A 276 39.34 -13.66 -42.83
N PHE A 277 38.44 -13.26 -43.74
CA PHE A 277 37.68 -14.20 -44.56
C PHE A 277 38.60 -14.97 -45.52
N ASP A 278 39.53 -14.26 -46.16
CA ASP A 278 40.53 -14.87 -47.05
C ASP A 278 41.50 -15.79 -46.29
N GLU A 279 41.89 -15.42 -45.07
CA GLU A 279 42.68 -16.27 -44.17
C GLU A 279 41.95 -17.58 -43.82
N ILE A 280 40.68 -17.52 -43.43
CA ILE A 280 39.88 -18.72 -43.09
C ILE A 280 39.69 -19.62 -44.32
N ILE A 281 39.48 -19.05 -45.51
CA ILE A 281 39.41 -19.84 -46.76
C ILE A 281 40.74 -20.53 -47.04
N SER A 282 41.86 -19.83 -46.84
CA SER A 282 43.19 -20.41 -47.03
C SER A 282 43.45 -21.57 -46.07
N GLU A 283 43.02 -21.43 -44.80
CA GLU A 283 43.20 -22.43 -43.76
C GLU A 283 42.30 -23.66 -44.01
N LYS A 284 41.05 -23.45 -44.42
CA LYS A 284 40.14 -24.51 -44.87
C LYS A 284 40.75 -25.31 -46.02
N ASN A 285 41.25 -24.62 -47.05
CA ASN A 285 41.88 -25.26 -48.21
C ASN A 285 43.13 -26.06 -47.82
N LEU A 286 43.92 -25.58 -46.85
CA LEU A 286 45.06 -26.29 -46.29
C LEU A 286 44.65 -27.57 -45.55
N LEU A 287 43.60 -27.48 -44.72
CA LEU A 287 43.05 -28.63 -44.00
C LEU A 287 42.49 -29.68 -44.94
N GLU A 288 41.73 -29.27 -45.97
CA GLU A 288 41.21 -30.19 -47.00
C GLU A 288 42.35 -30.89 -47.77
N ARG A 289 43.47 -30.21 -48.01
CA ARG A 289 44.67 -30.84 -48.59
C ARG A 289 45.29 -31.87 -47.63
N LYS A 290 45.41 -31.55 -46.34
CA LYS A 290 45.92 -32.50 -45.33
C LYS A 290 45.05 -33.75 -45.24
N VAL A 291 43.72 -33.58 -45.20
CA VAL A 291 42.75 -34.68 -45.15
C VAL A 291 42.90 -35.58 -46.39
N ARG A 292 42.99 -35.01 -47.59
CA ARG A 292 43.21 -35.79 -48.82
C ARG A 292 44.52 -36.58 -48.80
N ASN A 293 45.59 -35.99 -48.28
CA ASN A 293 46.88 -36.68 -48.17
C ASN A 293 46.83 -37.84 -47.17
N LEU A 294 46.14 -37.67 -46.03
CA LEU A 294 45.93 -38.74 -45.05
C LEU A 294 45.10 -39.88 -45.63
N MET A 295 44.04 -39.58 -46.39
CA MET A 295 43.25 -40.62 -47.06
C MET A 295 44.08 -41.42 -48.07
N ARG A 296 44.95 -40.75 -48.86
CA ARG A 296 45.88 -41.42 -49.79
C ARG A 296 46.90 -42.28 -49.06
N PHE A 297 47.43 -41.80 -47.94
CA PHE A 297 48.34 -42.60 -47.12
C PHE A 297 47.62 -43.85 -46.59
N GLN A 298 46.39 -43.71 -46.11
CA GLN A 298 45.62 -44.82 -45.58
C GLN A 298 45.27 -45.87 -46.66
N SER A 299 44.94 -45.44 -47.88
CA SER A 299 44.73 -46.39 -49.00
C SER A 299 46.01 -47.14 -49.35
N ALA A 300 47.14 -46.43 -49.47
CA ALA A 300 48.44 -47.05 -49.77
C ALA A 300 48.90 -48.01 -48.65
N TYR A 301 48.64 -47.65 -47.38
CA TYR A 301 48.94 -48.51 -46.25
C TYR A 301 48.10 -49.80 -46.27
N ASN A 302 46.82 -49.70 -46.63
CA ASN A 302 45.96 -50.88 -46.76
C ASN A 302 46.39 -51.80 -47.91
N GLU A 303 46.84 -51.24 -49.04
CA GLU A 303 47.44 -52.01 -50.15
C GLU A 303 48.78 -52.66 -49.75
N TYR A 304 49.60 -51.97 -48.97
CA TYR A 304 50.83 -52.56 -48.43
C TYR A 304 50.52 -53.72 -47.48
N LYS A 305 49.53 -53.54 -46.59
CA LYS A 305 49.10 -54.60 -45.66
C LYS A 305 48.52 -55.83 -46.38
N SER A 306 47.75 -55.62 -47.45
CA SER A 306 47.24 -56.76 -48.24
C SER A 306 48.35 -57.49 -48.99
N SER A 307 49.35 -56.78 -49.53
CA SER A 307 50.49 -57.42 -50.17
C SER A 307 51.37 -58.21 -49.19
N LEU A 308 51.54 -57.73 -47.96
CA LEU A 308 52.20 -58.48 -46.88
C LEU A 308 51.52 -59.83 -46.59
N ASN A 309 50.18 -59.86 -46.51
CA ASN A 309 49.45 -61.12 -46.30
C ASN A 309 49.63 -62.11 -47.47
N VAL A 310 49.73 -61.61 -48.70
CA VAL A 310 49.98 -62.45 -49.89
C VAL A 310 51.41 -63.01 -49.87
N ILE A 311 52.39 -62.20 -49.45
CA ILE A 311 53.78 -62.63 -49.29
C ILE A 311 53.88 -63.68 -48.17
N GLU A 312 53.22 -63.47 -47.03
CA GLU A 312 53.14 -64.43 -45.93
C GLU A 312 52.57 -65.78 -46.41
N ASP A 313 51.46 -65.76 -47.15
CA ASP A 313 50.85 -66.98 -47.67
C ASP A 313 51.75 -67.70 -48.69
N SER A 314 52.49 -66.93 -49.50
CA SER A 314 53.47 -67.45 -50.46
C SER A 314 54.70 -68.10 -49.80
N LEU A 315 55.02 -67.73 -48.55
CA LEU A 315 56.15 -68.27 -47.79
C LEU A 315 55.79 -69.50 -46.94
N LYS A 316 54.50 -69.76 -46.66
CA LYS A 316 54.04 -70.96 -45.93
C LYS A 316 54.52 -72.29 -46.53
N PRO A 317 54.56 -72.49 -47.86
CA PRO A 317 55.13 -73.69 -48.44
C PRO A 317 56.61 -73.85 -48.06
N VAL A 318 57.40 -72.78 -48.10
CA VAL A 318 58.85 -72.80 -47.78
C VAL A 318 59.09 -73.24 -46.33
N GLU A 319 58.27 -72.75 -45.38
CA GLU A 319 58.31 -73.23 -43.99
C GLU A 319 57.93 -74.71 -43.86
N TYR A 320 56.92 -75.17 -44.61
CA TYR A 320 56.53 -76.58 -44.64
C TYR A 320 57.66 -77.50 -45.14
N TRP A 321 58.37 -77.10 -46.21
CA TRP A 321 59.49 -77.87 -46.76
C TRP A 321 60.71 -77.91 -45.82
N ARG A 322 60.87 -76.93 -44.93
CA ARG A 322 61.97 -76.90 -43.95
C ARG A 322 61.89 -78.02 -42.91
N ASN A 323 60.68 -78.47 -42.56
CA ASN A 323 60.42 -79.39 -41.44
C ASN A 323 60.21 -80.85 -41.86
N LYS A 324 60.46 -81.23 -43.12
CA LYS A 324 60.31 -82.61 -43.60
C LYS A 324 61.66 -83.25 -43.92
N ASP A 325 61.92 -84.42 -43.33
CA ASP A 325 63.17 -85.18 -43.51
C ASP A 325 63.17 -86.11 -44.75
N GLU A 326 62.06 -86.19 -45.49
CA GLU A 326 61.87 -87.08 -46.64
C GLU A 326 62.32 -86.49 -47.99
N ILE A 327 62.95 -85.32 -47.99
CA ILE A 327 63.25 -84.57 -49.22
C ILE A 327 64.73 -84.78 -49.60
N VAL A 328 65.00 -85.01 -50.89
CA VAL A 328 66.37 -85.07 -51.42
C VAL A 328 66.96 -83.66 -51.43
N LYS A 329 67.79 -83.35 -50.43
CA LYS A 329 68.47 -82.06 -50.29
C LYS A 329 69.66 -82.00 -51.25
N THR A 330 69.59 -81.17 -52.27
CA THR A 330 70.73 -80.86 -53.15
C THR A 330 71.73 -79.96 -52.41
N SER A 331 72.98 -79.89 -52.89
CA SER A 331 74.06 -79.10 -52.26
C SER A 331 73.77 -77.59 -52.12
N ILE A 332 72.71 -77.09 -52.76
CA ILE A 332 72.29 -75.68 -52.79
C ILE A 332 70.96 -75.45 -52.04
N PHE A 333 70.37 -76.50 -51.47
CA PHE A 333 69.05 -76.45 -50.84
C PHE A 333 69.05 -75.53 -49.61
N ASP A 334 70.03 -75.69 -48.71
CA ASP A 334 70.11 -74.90 -47.48
C ASP A 334 70.39 -73.41 -47.78
N THR A 335 71.19 -73.12 -48.80
CA THR A 335 71.49 -71.75 -49.26
C THR A 335 70.27 -71.05 -49.88
N LEU A 336 69.46 -71.76 -50.66
CA LEU A 336 68.22 -71.21 -51.23
C LEU A 336 67.16 -70.92 -50.16
N ILE A 337 66.93 -71.86 -49.25
CA ILE A 337 65.92 -71.72 -48.18
C ILE A 337 66.30 -70.60 -47.20
N THR A 338 67.58 -70.47 -46.82
CA THR A 338 68.02 -69.36 -45.96
C THR A 338 67.92 -67.99 -46.64
N SER A 339 68.11 -67.91 -47.97
CA SER A 339 67.96 -66.64 -48.69
C SER A 339 66.50 -66.16 -48.80
N LEU A 340 65.54 -67.07 -48.81
CA LEU A 340 64.10 -66.78 -48.91
C LEU A 340 63.45 -66.46 -47.55
N ALA A 341 64.03 -66.92 -46.45
CA ALA A 341 63.55 -66.69 -45.09
C ALA A 341 64.15 -65.43 -44.42
N GLY A 342 65.01 -64.69 -45.12
CA GLY A 342 65.77 -63.56 -44.60
C GLY A 342 65.17 -62.17 -44.84
N TRP A 343 63.89 -62.06 -45.16
CA TRP A 343 63.17 -60.79 -45.40
C TRP A 343 62.04 -60.59 -44.41
#